data_AF-A0A3D4YQ19-F1
#
_entry.id   AF-A0A3D4YQ19-F1
#
_cell.length_a   1.000
_cell.length_b   1.000
_cell.length_c   1.000
_cell.angle_alpha   90.00
_cell.angle_beta   90.00
_cell.angle_gamma   90.00
#
_symmetry.space_group_name_H-M   'P 1'
#
loop_
_entity.id
_entity.type
_entity.pdbx_description
1 polymer ?
#
loop_
_entity_poly.entity_id
_entity_poly.type
_entity_poly.pdbx_seq_one_letter_code
_entity_poly.pdbx_strand_id
1 'polypeptide(L)'
;DGMLRNIRIERLKDKLGTRALPTAELTLEGTPAQLVGGAGDGVRKIATLFNVTRVYNAVAAVAGMRRAIALASDYARRRRAFGKLLIEHPLHVETLAEMQLELRAAFLLAFRVVELLGKDECGDATESELKLLRFLIPVAKLYTAKQAIAVASEALEAFGGAGYLEDTGLPRLLRDAQVLSIWEGTTNILSLDALRAIERGDVLAEWTSDVKRRLSGLKVAALSSCAERAVSAVHRIEQYSERAVSAGSEFQQAGARGFAFAIARTEAAALLIEHANAQGDQVAVTAARRWCARELVPLTEADAEYRADTIALENGGA
;
A
#
# COMPACT_ATOMS: atom_id res chain seq x y z
N ASP A 1 -27.41 10.40 30.56
CA ASP A 1 -28.67 10.57 29.80
C ASP A 1 -28.51 10.24 28.31
N GLY A 2 -27.28 10.23 27.77
CA GLY A 2 -27.02 9.91 26.36
C GLY A 2 -27.17 11.10 25.42
N MET A 3 -27.36 12.31 25.98
CA MET A 3 -27.54 13.54 25.22
C MET A 3 -26.19 14.12 24.79
N LEU A 4 -26.15 14.73 23.61
CA LEU A 4 -25.00 15.52 23.15
C LEU A 4 -24.81 16.73 24.08
N ARG A 5 -23.57 16.95 24.56
CA ARG A 5 -23.23 18.06 25.47
C ARG A 5 -22.49 19.16 24.72
N ASN A 6 -23.22 20.19 24.30
CA ASN A 6 -22.69 21.30 23.50
C ASN A 6 -21.98 20.85 22.21
N ILE A 7 -22.49 19.79 21.58
CA ILE A 7 -22.07 19.31 20.26
C ILE A 7 -23.27 19.49 19.34
N ARG A 8 -23.12 20.29 18.28
CA ARG A 8 -24.15 20.45 17.25
C ARG A 8 -23.72 19.69 15.99
N ILE A 9 -24.58 18.79 15.53
CA ILE A 9 -24.40 18.09 14.24
C ILE A 9 -24.95 19.02 13.15
N GLU A 10 -24.08 19.58 12.32
CA GLU A 10 -24.51 20.50 11.26
C GLU A 10 -25.11 19.74 10.08
N ARG A 11 -24.40 18.72 9.60
CA ARG A 11 -24.87 17.83 8.54
C ARG A 11 -24.06 16.54 8.45
N LEU A 12 -24.63 15.54 7.79
CA LEU A 12 -23.89 14.38 7.30
C LEU A 12 -23.24 14.69 5.94
N LYS A 13 -22.09 14.08 5.69
CA LYS A 13 -21.36 14.18 4.41
C LYS A 13 -22.05 13.31 3.35
N ASP A 14 -22.30 13.88 2.17
CA ASP A 14 -22.59 13.10 0.97
C ASP A 14 -21.25 12.64 0.35
N LYS A 15 -21.05 11.33 0.27
CA LYS A 15 -19.74 10.70 0.00
C LYS A 15 -19.85 9.73 -1.17
N LEU A 16 -18.79 9.63 -1.96
CA LEU A 16 -18.63 8.64 -3.03
C LEU A 16 -18.81 7.20 -2.51
N GLY A 17 -17.97 6.80 -1.55
CA GLY A 17 -18.01 5.51 -0.88
C GLY A 17 -18.25 5.65 0.62
N THR A 18 -18.23 4.54 1.35
CA THR A 18 -18.46 4.47 2.80
C THR A 18 -19.81 5.08 3.21
N ARG A 19 -20.82 5.02 2.34
CA ARG A 19 -22.13 5.68 2.56
C ARG A 19 -22.86 5.14 3.80
N ALA A 20 -22.55 3.91 4.21
CA ALA A 20 -23.07 3.31 5.44
C ALA A 20 -22.45 3.90 6.73
N LEU A 21 -21.28 4.55 6.65
CA LEU A 21 -20.61 5.16 7.78
C LEU A 21 -21.10 6.62 7.94
N PRO A 22 -21.78 6.98 9.05
CA PRO A 22 -22.16 8.37 9.29
C PRO A 22 -20.90 9.20 9.55
N THR A 23 -20.66 10.19 8.69
CA THR A 23 -19.57 11.16 8.83
C THR A 23 -20.20 12.54 8.89
N ALA A 24 -19.93 13.31 9.93
CA ALA A 24 -20.61 14.57 10.19
C ALA A 24 -19.65 15.77 10.22
N GLU A 25 -20.19 16.96 9.96
CA GLU A 25 -19.60 18.23 10.38
C GLU A 25 -20.15 18.56 11.77
N LEU A 26 -19.27 18.93 12.70
CA LEU A 26 -19.62 19.18 14.09
C LEU A 26 -19.17 20.58 14.50
N THR A 27 -20.04 21.31 15.20
CA THR A 27 -19.68 22.51 15.95
C THR A 27 -19.56 22.17 17.42
N LEU A 28 -18.44 22.58 18.04
CA LEU A 28 -18.10 22.33 19.43
C LEU A 28 -18.05 23.68 20.18
N GLU A 29 -19.06 23.96 21.02
CA GLU A 29 -19.22 25.26 21.69
C GLU A 29 -19.20 25.09 23.21
N GLY A 30 -18.02 25.16 23.84
CA GLY A 30 -17.91 24.85 25.27
C GLY A 30 -18.23 23.37 25.58
N THR A 31 -17.96 22.48 24.62
CA THR A 31 -18.01 21.03 24.80
C THR A 31 -17.04 20.61 25.90
N PRO A 32 -17.51 19.98 27.00
CA PRO A 32 -16.61 19.48 28.02
C PRO A 32 -15.64 18.43 27.44
N ALA A 33 -14.34 18.60 27.68
CA ALA A 33 -13.30 17.70 27.20
C ALA A 33 -12.25 17.48 28.29
N GLN A 34 -11.60 16.32 28.27
CA GLN A 34 -10.48 15.99 29.14
C GLN A 34 -9.18 16.05 28.34
N LEU A 35 -8.18 16.75 28.87
CA LEU A 35 -6.84 16.72 28.28
C LEU A 35 -6.24 15.32 28.44
N VAL A 36 -5.76 14.76 27.32
CA VAL A 36 -5.01 13.49 27.29
C VAL A 36 -3.54 13.80 27.01
N GLY A 37 -2.66 13.42 27.93
CA GLY A 37 -1.24 13.77 27.86
C GLY A 37 -0.95 15.20 28.33
N GLY A 38 0.11 15.81 27.80
CA GLY A 38 0.51 17.18 28.13
C GLY A 38 -0.04 18.22 27.15
N ALA A 39 -0.24 19.45 27.63
CA ALA A 39 -0.60 20.57 26.77
C ALA A 39 0.48 20.78 25.68
N GLY A 40 0.05 20.90 24.42
CA GLY A 40 0.96 21.05 23.27
C GLY A 40 1.44 19.73 22.63
N ASP A 41 1.19 18.57 23.23
CA ASP A 41 1.67 17.26 22.75
C ASP A 41 0.68 16.55 21.80
N GLY A 42 -0.39 17.23 21.36
CA GLY A 42 -1.50 16.61 20.64
C GLY A 42 -1.10 15.88 19.35
N VAL A 43 -0.21 16.48 18.54
CA VAL A 43 0.27 15.86 17.29
C VAL A 43 1.06 14.58 17.54
N ARG A 44 1.93 14.58 18.56
CA ARG A 44 2.70 13.38 18.94
C ARG A 44 1.78 12.27 19.45
N LYS A 45 0.78 12.63 20.26
CA LYS A 45 -0.18 11.67 20.82
C LYS A 45 -1.08 11.06 19.76
N ILE A 46 -1.59 11.85 18.81
CA ILE A 46 -2.45 11.31 17.74
C ILE A 46 -1.64 10.50 16.71
N ALA A 47 -0.34 10.77 16.55
CA ALA A 47 0.52 10.01 15.64
C ALA A 47 0.55 8.51 15.96
N THR A 48 0.46 8.11 17.23
CA THR A 48 0.41 6.69 17.59
C THR A 48 -0.90 6.02 17.15
N LEU A 49 -2.02 6.74 17.15
CA LEU A 49 -3.29 6.26 16.59
C LEU A 49 -3.18 6.04 15.07
N PHE A 50 -2.43 6.88 14.37
CA PHE A 50 -2.21 6.71 12.93
C PHE A 50 -1.47 5.42 12.60
N ASN A 51 -0.59 4.92 13.47
CA ASN A 51 0.07 3.64 13.25
C ASN A 51 -0.95 2.50 13.15
N VAL A 52 -1.85 2.41 14.14
CA VAL A 52 -2.90 1.38 14.18
C VAL A 52 -3.88 1.55 13.02
N THR A 53 -4.43 2.74 12.82
CA THR A 53 -5.44 2.98 11.77
C THR A 53 -4.89 2.78 10.36
N ARG A 54 -3.61 3.09 10.09
CA ARG A 54 -2.94 2.80 8.81
C ARG A 54 -2.73 1.30 8.59
N VAL A 55 -2.42 0.51 9.63
CA VAL A 55 -2.39 -0.95 9.53
C VAL A 55 -3.77 -1.52 9.19
N TYR A 56 -4.82 -1.08 9.89
CA TYR A 56 -6.20 -1.47 9.57
C TYR A 56 -6.61 -1.08 8.14
N ASN A 57 -6.17 0.07 7.66
CA ASN A 57 -6.40 0.50 6.29
C ASN A 57 -5.74 -0.45 5.27
N ALA A 58 -4.48 -0.86 5.49
CA ALA A 58 -3.81 -1.84 4.63
C ALA A 58 -4.53 -3.20 4.64
N VAL A 59 -5.01 -3.65 5.80
CA VAL A 59 -5.82 -4.88 5.92
C VAL A 59 -7.15 -4.73 5.16
N ALA A 60 -7.84 -3.60 5.28
CA ALA A 60 -9.08 -3.33 4.57
C ALA A 60 -8.87 -3.31 3.04
N ALA A 61 -7.76 -2.74 2.57
CA ALA A 61 -7.36 -2.76 1.17
C ALA A 61 -7.23 -4.20 0.63
N VAL A 62 -6.51 -5.04 1.36
CA VAL A 62 -6.31 -6.46 1.01
C VAL A 62 -7.62 -7.25 1.05
N ALA A 63 -8.47 -7.01 2.04
CA ALA A 63 -9.79 -7.63 2.12
C ALA A 63 -10.68 -7.23 0.93
N GLY A 64 -10.67 -5.96 0.54
CA GLY A 64 -11.37 -5.46 -0.65
C GLY A 64 -10.88 -6.12 -1.93
N MET A 65 -9.56 -6.19 -2.14
CA MET A 65 -8.94 -6.89 -3.28
C MET A 65 -9.36 -8.36 -3.33
N ARG A 66 -9.30 -9.07 -2.19
CA ARG A 66 -9.70 -10.48 -2.11
C ARG A 66 -11.16 -10.67 -2.49
N ARG A 67 -12.06 -9.81 -2.02
CA ARG A 67 -13.49 -9.88 -2.35
C ARG A 67 -13.72 -9.65 -3.84
N ALA A 68 -13.09 -8.62 -4.41
CA ALA A 68 -13.22 -8.28 -5.82
C ALA A 68 -12.75 -9.43 -6.73
N ILE A 69 -11.56 -9.99 -6.45
CA ILE A 69 -10.99 -11.11 -7.22
C ILE A 69 -11.84 -12.38 -7.08
N ALA A 70 -12.36 -12.68 -5.88
CA ALA A 70 -13.21 -13.85 -5.68
C ALA A 70 -14.48 -13.77 -6.54
N LEU A 71 -15.12 -12.60 -6.60
CA LEU A 71 -16.30 -12.37 -7.43
C LEU A 71 -15.97 -12.47 -8.93
N ALA A 72 -14.92 -11.79 -9.40
CA ALA A 72 -14.51 -11.84 -10.80
C ALA A 72 -14.14 -13.25 -11.26
N SER A 73 -13.38 -13.98 -10.43
CA SER A 73 -12.99 -15.36 -10.68
C SER A 73 -14.19 -16.32 -10.74
N ASP A 74 -15.17 -16.11 -9.87
CA ASP A 74 -16.42 -16.88 -9.84
C ASP A 74 -17.24 -16.62 -11.12
N TYR A 75 -17.41 -15.36 -11.49
CA TYR A 75 -18.12 -14.96 -12.70
C TYR A 75 -17.47 -15.50 -13.98
N ALA A 76 -16.13 -15.49 -14.03
CA ALA A 76 -15.36 -16.00 -15.16
C ALA A 76 -15.65 -17.48 -15.50
N ARG A 77 -16.03 -18.27 -14.48
CA ARG A 77 -16.38 -19.70 -14.62
C ARG A 77 -17.83 -19.93 -15.06
N ARG A 78 -18.65 -18.89 -15.17
CA ARG A 78 -20.07 -18.98 -15.56
C ARG A 78 -20.38 -18.22 -16.84
N ARG A 79 -19.74 -17.07 -17.06
CA ARG A 79 -20.01 -16.22 -18.22
C ARG A 79 -19.34 -16.79 -19.47
N ARG A 80 -20.12 -16.91 -20.55
CA ARG A 80 -19.62 -17.26 -21.89
C ARG A 80 -19.45 -16.03 -22.77
N ALA A 81 -18.36 -16.00 -23.53
CA ALA A 81 -18.10 -15.07 -24.62
C ALA A 81 -17.33 -15.81 -25.72
N PHE A 82 -17.64 -15.52 -26.99
CA PHE A 82 -17.01 -16.20 -28.13
C PHE A 82 -17.05 -17.74 -28.01
N GLY A 83 -18.19 -18.28 -27.57
CA GLY A 83 -18.43 -19.73 -27.45
C GLY A 83 -17.81 -20.43 -26.23
N LYS A 84 -16.91 -19.78 -25.49
CA LYS A 84 -16.19 -20.36 -24.33
C LYS A 84 -16.51 -19.60 -23.05
N LEU A 85 -16.29 -20.22 -21.90
CA LEU A 85 -16.29 -19.53 -20.61
C LEU A 85 -15.13 -18.51 -20.58
N LEU A 86 -15.29 -17.42 -19.84
CA LEU A 86 -14.22 -16.41 -19.71
C LEU A 86 -12.94 -17.03 -19.16
N ILE A 87 -13.04 -17.96 -18.20
CA ILE A 87 -11.90 -18.66 -17.62
C ILE A 87 -11.14 -19.54 -18.64
N GLU A 88 -11.71 -19.84 -19.81
CA GLU A 88 -11.06 -20.59 -20.88
C GLU A 88 -10.32 -19.70 -21.87
N HIS A 89 -10.44 -18.37 -21.76
CA HIS A 89 -9.71 -17.41 -22.57
C HIS A 89 -8.38 -17.04 -21.89
N PRO A 90 -7.21 -17.35 -22.49
CA PRO A 90 -5.92 -17.09 -21.86
C PRO A 90 -5.72 -15.63 -21.43
N LEU A 91 -6.20 -14.68 -22.22
CA LEU A 91 -6.14 -13.25 -21.88
C LEU A 91 -6.85 -12.94 -20.54
N HIS A 92 -8.05 -13.49 -20.35
CA HIS A 92 -8.81 -13.25 -19.12
C HIS A 92 -8.16 -13.91 -17.90
N VAL A 93 -7.61 -15.13 -18.09
CA VAL A 93 -6.84 -15.82 -17.05
C VAL A 93 -5.61 -15.02 -16.65
N GLU A 94 -4.92 -14.41 -17.62
CA GLU A 94 -3.74 -13.59 -17.36
C GLU A 94 -4.09 -12.33 -16.55
N THR A 95 -5.18 -11.63 -16.89
CA THR A 95 -5.69 -10.51 -16.08
C THR A 95 -6.02 -10.92 -14.64
N LEU A 96 -6.73 -12.05 -14.47
CA LEU A 96 -7.03 -12.58 -13.13
C LEU A 96 -5.75 -12.96 -12.37
N ALA A 97 -4.74 -13.52 -13.05
CA ALA A 97 -3.47 -13.88 -12.46
C ALA A 97 -2.68 -12.66 -11.98
N GLU A 98 -2.68 -11.56 -12.74
CA GLU A 98 -2.04 -10.29 -12.36
C GLU A 98 -2.71 -9.67 -11.12
N MET A 99 -4.03 -9.65 -11.05
CA MET A 99 -4.75 -9.21 -9.84
C MET A 99 -4.44 -10.11 -8.64
N GLN A 100 -4.40 -11.43 -8.85
CA GLN A 100 -4.10 -12.40 -7.79
C GLN A 100 -2.66 -12.26 -7.27
N LEU A 101 -1.72 -11.90 -8.16
CA LEU A 101 -0.34 -11.62 -7.82
C LEU A 101 -0.22 -10.36 -6.97
N GLU A 102 -0.89 -9.27 -7.35
CA GLU A 102 -0.96 -8.05 -6.53
C GLU A 102 -1.57 -8.30 -5.15
N LEU A 103 -2.66 -9.07 -5.08
CA LEU A 103 -3.26 -9.46 -3.80
C LEU A 103 -2.28 -10.21 -2.90
N ARG A 104 -1.49 -11.15 -3.44
CA ARG A 104 -0.51 -11.92 -2.65
C ARG A 104 0.59 -11.02 -2.08
N ALA A 105 1.15 -10.15 -2.92
CA ALA A 105 2.15 -9.17 -2.50
C ALA A 105 1.60 -8.23 -1.42
N ALA A 106 0.43 -7.63 -1.67
CA ALA A 106 -0.23 -6.72 -0.75
C ALA A 106 -0.61 -7.39 0.58
N PHE A 107 -1.08 -8.64 0.53
CA PHE A 107 -1.40 -9.42 1.72
C PHE A 107 -0.16 -9.61 2.60
N LEU A 108 0.95 -10.09 2.02
CA LEU A 108 2.17 -10.30 2.80
C LEU A 108 2.71 -8.98 3.36
N LEU A 109 2.68 -7.89 2.58
CA LEU A 109 3.11 -6.56 3.05
C LEU A 109 2.23 -6.04 4.20
N ALA A 110 0.91 -6.19 4.11
CA ALA A 110 -0.01 -5.81 5.18
C ALA A 110 0.21 -6.68 6.43
N PHE A 111 0.40 -7.98 6.27
CA PHE A 111 0.62 -8.87 7.40
C PHE A 111 2.02 -8.74 8.02
N ARG A 112 3.02 -8.25 7.28
CA ARG A 112 4.32 -7.87 7.84
C ARG A 112 4.19 -6.73 8.84
N VAL A 113 3.41 -5.69 8.53
CA VAL A 113 3.19 -4.60 9.49
C VAL A 113 2.24 -5.00 10.63
N VAL A 114 1.33 -5.95 10.42
CA VAL A 114 0.54 -6.57 11.50
C VAL A 114 1.43 -7.36 12.46
N GLU A 115 2.36 -8.18 11.95
CA GLU A 115 3.31 -8.94 12.75
C GLU A 115 4.18 -8.00 13.61
N LEU A 116 4.78 -6.98 12.99
CA LEU A 116 5.63 -6.02 13.69
C LEU A 116 4.85 -5.22 14.74
N LEU A 117 3.60 -4.82 14.45
CA LEU A 117 2.74 -4.15 15.42
C LEU A 117 2.42 -5.06 16.60
N GLY A 118 2.10 -6.34 16.33
CA GLY A 118 1.84 -7.31 17.39
C GLY A 118 3.04 -7.51 18.32
N LYS A 119 4.26 -7.55 17.76
CA LYS A 119 5.50 -7.63 18.56
C LYS A 119 5.71 -6.39 19.42
N ASP A 120 5.44 -5.19 18.89
CA ASP A 120 5.52 -3.93 19.66
C ASP A 120 4.52 -3.94 20.83
N GLU A 121 3.26 -4.29 20.56
CA GLU A 121 2.20 -4.33 21.57
C GLU A 121 2.43 -5.40 22.65
N CYS A 122 3.10 -6.51 22.30
CA CYS A 122 3.46 -7.57 23.25
C CYS A 122 4.79 -7.29 23.99
N GLY A 123 5.54 -6.26 23.60
CA GLY A 123 6.87 -5.97 24.17
C GLY A 123 7.99 -6.91 23.70
N ASP A 124 7.76 -7.64 22.60
CA ASP A 124 8.69 -8.62 22.01
C ASP A 124 9.53 -8.03 20.86
N ALA A 125 9.21 -6.81 20.40
CA ALA A 125 9.91 -6.16 19.30
C ALA A 125 11.32 -5.71 19.70
N THR A 126 12.29 -6.08 18.87
CA THR A 126 13.64 -5.51 18.93
C THR A 126 13.65 -4.03 18.49
N GLU A 127 14.69 -3.28 18.85
CA GLU A 127 14.81 -1.88 18.41
C GLU A 127 14.80 -1.73 16.89
N SER A 128 15.45 -2.67 16.17
CA SER A 128 15.42 -2.73 14.70
C SER A 128 13.99 -2.93 14.19
N GLU A 129 13.22 -3.88 14.76
CA GLU A 129 11.82 -4.10 14.39
C GLU A 129 10.93 -2.88 14.64
N LEU A 130 11.17 -2.11 15.71
CA LEU A 130 10.45 -0.86 15.97
C LEU A 130 10.77 0.23 14.94
N LYS A 131 12.01 0.29 14.42
CA LYS A 131 12.38 1.18 13.32
C LYS A 131 11.68 0.73 12.03
N LEU A 132 11.71 -0.57 11.72
CA LEU A 132 11.02 -1.16 10.57
C LEU A 132 9.50 -0.93 10.62
N LEU A 133 8.87 -1.10 11.78
CA LEU A 133 7.44 -0.86 11.96
C LEU A 133 7.06 0.56 11.57
N ARG A 134 7.76 1.56 12.13
CA ARG A 134 7.50 2.98 11.84
C ARG A 134 7.70 3.32 10.36
N PHE A 135 8.66 2.68 9.71
CA PHE A 135 8.97 2.90 8.30
C PHE A 135 7.99 2.20 7.35
N LEU A 136 7.63 0.94 7.63
CA LEU A 136 6.83 0.12 6.74
C LEU A 136 5.32 0.40 6.84
N ILE A 137 4.80 0.92 7.96
CA ILE A 137 3.37 1.29 8.07
C ILE A 137 2.92 2.26 6.96
N PRO A 138 3.54 3.45 6.78
CA PRO A 138 3.11 4.38 5.74
C PRO A 138 3.28 3.77 4.34
N VAL A 139 4.36 3.01 4.10
CA VAL A 139 4.65 2.31 2.84
C VAL A 139 3.59 1.25 2.51
N ALA A 140 3.23 0.41 3.48
CA ALA A 140 2.20 -0.61 3.32
C ALA A 140 0.85 0.04 3.01
N LYS A 141 0.46 1.06 3.78
CA LYS A 141 -0.82 1.75 3.58
C LYS A 141 -0.89 2.43 2.21
N LEU A 142 0.11 3.23 1.84
CA LEU A 142 0.09 3.97 0.58
C LEU A 142 0.05 3.03 -0.64
N TYR A 143 0.80 1.91 -0.57
CA TYR A 143 0.89 0.96 -1.67
C TYR A 143 -0.40 0.16 -1.82
N THR A 144 -0.83 -0.51 -0.74
CA THR A 144 -2.01 -1.38 -0.76
C THR A 144 -3.30 -0.60 -1.09
N ALA A 145 -3.45 0.63 -0.61
CA ALA A 145 -4.60 1.47 -0.96
C ALA A 145 -4.66 1.79 -2.47
N LYS A 146 -3.52 2.05 -3.11
CA LYS A 146 -3.48 2.28 -4.56
C LYS A 146 -3.77 1.02 -5.36
N GLN A 147 -3.27 -0.13 -4.91
CA GLN A 147 -3.57 -1.41 -5.55
C GLN A 147 -5.04 -1.84 -5.37
N ALA A 148 -5.65 -1.55 -4.23
CA ALA A 148 -7.07 -1.85 -4.00
C ALA A 148 -7.99 -1.16 -5.00
N ILE A 149 -7.68 0.09 -5.37
CA ILE A 149 -8.45 0.82 -6.38
C ILE A 149 -8.28 0.18 -7.77
N ALA A 150 -7.04 -0.12 -8.17
CA ALA A 150 -6.75 -0.72 -9.46
C ALA A 150 -7.41 -2.10 -9.61
N VAL A 151 -7.24 -2.98 -8.61
CA VAL A 151 -7.86 -4.32 -8.58
C VAL A 151 -9.38 -4.23 -8.54
N ALA A 152 -9.96 -3.29 -7.79
CA ALA A 152 -11.41 -3.12 -7.80
C ALA A 152 -11.91 -2.70 -9.19
N SER A 153 -11.24 -1.75 -9.84
CA SER A 153 -11.61 -1.30 -11.19
C SER A 153 -11.56 -2.44 -12.21
N GLU A 154 -10.46 -3.20 -12.24
CA GLU A 154 -10.30 -4.35 -13.12
C GLU A 154 -11.34 -5.44 -12.85
N ALA A 155 -11.66 -5.67 -11.57
CA ALA A 155 -12.69 -6.61 -11.18
C ALA A 155 -14.08 -6.19 -11.64
N LEU A 156 -14.42 -4.90 -11.66
CA LEU A 156 -15.68 -4.41 -12.24
C LEU A 156 -15.69 -4.67 -13.75
N GLU A 157 -14.60 -4.36 -14.44
CA GLU A 157 -14.47 -4.57 -15.89
C GLU A 157 -14.63 -6.04 -16.28
N ALA A 158 -14.20 -6.99 -15.43
CA ALA A 158 -14.41 -8.43 -15.64
C ALA A 158 -15.90 -8.82 -15.74
N PHE A 159 -16.82 -8.01 -15.20
CA PHE A 159 -18.28 -8.21 -15.34
C PHE A 159 -18.88 -7.47 -16.55
N GLY A 160 -18.09 -6.66 -17.27
CA GLY A 160 -18.57 -5.77 -18.32
C GLY A 160 -19.59 -4.77 -17.80
N GLY A 161 -20.65 -4.52 -18.57
CA GLY A 161 -21.70 -3.56 -18.19
C GLY A 161 -22.33 -3.84 -16.81
N ALA A 162 -22.46 -5.10 -16.41
CA ALA A 162 -23.00 -5.46 -15.09
C ALA A 162 -22.11 -4.96 -13.94
N GLY A 163 -20.79 -4.88 -14.13
CA GLY A 163 -19.86 -4.33 -13.15
C GLY A 163 -20.10 -2.86 -12.86
N TYR A 164 -20.78 -2.14 -13.76
CA TYR A 164 -21.07 -0.71 -13.62
C TYR A 164 -22.46 -0.42 -13.02
N LEU A 165 -23.31 -1.43 -12.87
CA LEU A 165 -24.68 -1.27 -12.35
C LEU A 165 -24.69 -1.35 -10.82
N GLU A 166 -25.21 -0.32 -10.15
CA GLU A 166 -25.20 -0.19 -8.67
C GLU A 166 -26.00 -1.28 -7.95
N ASP A 167 -27.05 -1.81 -8.57
CA ASP A 167 -27.91 -2.87 -8.01
C ASP A 167 -27.21 -4.24 -7.92
N THR A 168 -26.09 -4.44 -8.63
CA THR A 168 -25.22 -5.62 -8.46
C THR A 168 -24.38 -5.56 -7.18
N GLY A 169 -24.22 -4.38 -6.59
CA GLY A 169 -23.32 -4.13 -5.46
C GLY A 169 -21.84 -4.10 -5.82
N LEU A 170 -21.44 -4.34 -7.07
CA LEU A 170 -20.05 -4.29 -7.52
C LEU A 170 -19.45 -2.88 -7.47
N PRO A 171 -20.14 -1.81 -7.95
CA PRO A 171 -19.60 -0.44 -7.88
C PRO A 171 -19.22 0.00 -6.47
N ARG A 172 -19.88 -0.54 -5.43
CA ARG A 172 -19.53 -0.26 -4.03
C ARG A 172 -18.08 -0.63 -3.70
N LEU A 173 -17.54 -1.72 -4.28
CA LEU A 173 -16.16 -2.13 -4.03
C LEU A 173 -15.17 -1.05 -4.47
N LEU A 174 -15.37 -0.47 -5.65
CA LEU A 174 -14.53 0.61 -6.17
C LEU A 174 -14.72 1.90 -5.37
N ARG A 175 -15.97 2.30 -5.12
CA ARG A 175 -16.28 3.53 -4.36
C ARG A 175 -15.71 3.49 -2.94
N ASP A 176 -15.82 2.34 -2.26
CA ASP A 176 -15.28 2.15 -0.92
C ASP A 176 -13.75 2.02 -0.93
N ALA A 177 -13.13 1.39 -1.95
CA ALA A 177 -11.68 1.32 -2.07
C ALA A 177 -11.03 2.70 -2.23
N GLN A 178 -11.69 3.64 -2.91
CA GLN A 178 -11.14 4.97 -3.18
C GLN A 178 -10.76 5.75 -1.91
N VAL A 179 -11.55 5.63 -0.84
CA VAL A 179 -11.31 6.35 0.42
C VAL A 179 -9.98 5.95 1.07
N LEU A 180 -9.52 4.71 0.85
CA LEU A 180 -8.32 4.15 1.47
C LEU A 180 -7.05 4.95 1.13
N SER A 181 -7.01 5.51 -0.07
CA SER A 181 -5.89 6.34 -0.55
C SER A 181 -5.94 7.79 -0.07
N ILE A 182 -7.04 8.21 0.57
CA ILE A 182 -7.31 9.60 0.93
C ILE A 182 -7.15 9.83 2.44
N TRP A 183 -7.93 9.12 3.26
CA TRP A 183 -7.92 9.31 4.71
C TRP A 183 -6.62 8.79 5.35
N GLU A 184 -6.33 9.24 6.57
CA GLU A 184 -5.13 8.83 7.33
C GLU A 184 -3.79 9.06 6.62
N GLY A 185 -3.75 10.07 5.75
CA GLY A 185 -2.60 10.48 4.95
C GLY A 185 -2.71 10.04 3.49
N THR A 186 -2.68 10.99 2.56
CA THR A 186 -2.70 10.69 1.13
C THR A 186 -1.42 9.99 0.69
N THR A 187 -1.43 9.34 -0.48
CA THR A 187 -0.23 8.66 -1.02
C THR A 187 1.01 9.56 -1.02
N ASN A 188 0.89 10.81 -1.45
CA ASN A 188 2.04 11.74 -1.48
C ASN A 188 2.49 12.14 -0.07
N ILE A 189 1.57 12.43 0.85
CA ILE A 189 1.92 12.78 2.23
C ILE A 189 2.66 11.64 2.92
N LEU A 190 2.22 10.39 2.72
CA LEU A 190 2.91 9.22 3.28
C LEU A 190 4.23 8.89 2.57
N SER A 191 4.36 9.26 1.30
CA SER A 191 5.64 9.17 0.60
C SER A 191 6.67 10.15 1.18
N LEU A 192 6.23 11.37 1.52
CA LEU A 192 7.06 12.34 2.24
C LEU A 192 7.38 11.89 3.67
N ASP A 193 6.45 11.22 4.35
CA ASP A 193 6.68 10.62 5.67
C ASP A 193 7.77 9.54 5.62
N ALA A 194 7.71 8.65 4.62
CA ALA A 194 8.73 7.63 4.39
C ALA A 194 10.11 8.23 4.09
N LEU A 195 10.18 9.31 3.32
CA LEU A 195 11.41 10.05 3.07
C LEU A 195 12.00 10.63 4.37
N ARG A 196 11.17 11.30 5.17
CA ARG A 196 11.60 11.89 6.46
C ARG A 196 12.10 10.85 7.46
N ALA A 197 11.55 9.64 7.42
CA ALA A 197 12.01 8.55 8.29
C ALA A 197 13.48 8.19 8.01
N ILE A 198 13.90 8.28 6.74
CA ILE A 198 15.28 8.00 6.31
C ILE A 198 16.22 9.14 6.66
N GLU A 199 15.80 10.39 6.51
CA GLU A 199 16.63 11.56 6.88
C GLU A 199 17.00 11.59 8.38
N ARG A 200 16.17 10.98 9.21
CA ARG A 200 16.29 11.05 10.68
C ARG A 200 17.06 9.90 11.32
N GLY A 201 17.50 8.90 10.55
CA GLY A 201 18.19 7.76 11.15
C GLY A 201 18.66 6.69 10.16
N ASP A 202 19.08 5.57 10.73
CA ASP A 202 19.61 4.39 10.06
C ASP A 202 18.53 3.43 9.52
N VAL A 203 17.26 3.86 9.45
CA VAL A 203 16.14 2.96 9.14
C VAL A 203 16.24 2.30 7.77
N LEU A 204 16.84 2.99 6.78
CA LEU A 204 17.08 2.39 5.47
C LEU A 204 18.11 1.27 5.55
N ALA A 205 19.18 1.46 6.34
CA ALA A 205 20.22 0.44 6.53
C ALA A 205 19.68 -0.78 7.31
N GLU A 206 18.83 -0.54 8.31
CA GLU A 206 18.10 -1.59 9.04
C GLU A 206 17.18 -2.38 8.10
N TRP A 207 16.40 -1.68 7.26
CA TRP A 207 15.55 -2.32 6.26
C TRP A 207 16.35 -3.13 5.24
N THR A 208 17.44 -2.58 4.69
CA THR A 208 18.34 -3.32 3.80
C THR A 208 18.86 -4.58 4.48
N SER A 209 19.33 -4.48 5.72
CA SER A 209 19.88 -5.60 6.46
C SER A 209 18.83 -6.67 6.72
N ASP A 210 17.61 -6.28 7.08
CA ASP A 210 16.49 -7.22 7.25
C ASP A 210 16.15 -7.96 5.97
N VAL A 211 16.01 -7.24 4.84
CA VAL A 211 15.74 -7.86 3.53
C VAL A 211 16.86 -8.81 3.13
N LYS A 212 18.13 -8.39 3.18
CA LYS A 212 19.29 -9.23 2.82
C LYS A 212 19.36 -10.48 3.72
N ARG A 213 19.07 -10.35 5.02
CA ARG A 213 19.03 -11.47 5.97
C ARG A 213 17.92 -12.46 5.63
N ARG A 214 16.69 -12.01 5.38
CA ARG A 214 15.55 -12.88 5.03
C ARG A 214 15.74 -13.60 3.69
N LEU A 215 16.51 -13.01 2.78
CA LEU A 215 16.87 -13.60 1.49
C LEU A 215 18.11 -14.49 1.54
N SER A 216 18.80 -14.57 2.69
CA SER A 216 19.91 -15.50 2.89
C SER A 216 19.39 -16.92 3.18
N GLY A 217 20.15 -17.94 2.78
CA GLY A 217 19.83 -19.33 3.15
C GLY A 217 18.59 -19.93 2.48
N LEU A 218 18.32 -19.58 1.22
CA LEU A 218 17.21 -20.17 0.46
C LEU A 218 17.43 -21.68 0.25
N LYS A 219 16.40 -22.46 0.56
CA LYS A 219 16.36 -23.92 0.36
C LYS A 219 15.87 -24.28 -1.04
N VAL A 220 15.04 -23.41 -1.62
CA VAL A 220 14.43 -23.62 -2.94
C VAL A 220 15.31 -22.96 -4.02
N ALA A 221 16.11 -23.76 -4.73
CA ALA A 221 17.03 -23.28 -5.77
C ALA A 221 16.35 -22.45 -6.88
N ALA A 222 15.07 -22.71 -7.13
CA ALA A 222 14.24 -21.97 -8.08
C ALA A 222 14.06 -20.47 -7.75
N LEU A 223 14.40 -20.03 -6.54
CA LEU A 223 14.25 -18.67 -6.04
C LEU A 223 15.53 -17.82 -6.08
N SER A 224 16.70 -18.41 -6.38
CA SER A 224 17.98 -17.70 -6.31
C SER A 224 18.01 -16.44 -7.18
N SER A 225 17.55 -16.55 -8.44
CA SER A 225 17.47 -15.40 -9.35
C SER A 225 16.47 -14.33 -8.90
N CYS A 226 15.43 -14.71 -8.14
CA CYS A 226 14.47 -13.76 -7.57
C CYS A 226 15.12 -12.97 -6.43
N ALA A 227 15.88 -13.65 -5.56
CA ALA A 227 16.62 -13.01 -4.48
C ALA A 227 17.72 -12.09 -4.99
N GLU A 228 18.46 -12.50 -6.03
CA GLU A 228 19.43 -11.62 -6.70
C GLU A 228 18.78 -10.34 -7.21
N ARG A 229 17.60 -10.43 -7.84
CA ARG A 229 16.85 -9.25 -8.31
C ARG A 229 16.36 -8.37 -7.17
N ALA A 230 15.83 -8.96 -6.09
CA ALA A 230 15.40 -8.21 -4.92
C ALA A 230 16.57 -7.51 -4.22
N VAL A 231 17.71 -8.20 -4.07
CA VAL A 231 18.95 -7.61 -3.54
C VAL A 231 19.48 -6.51 -4.45
N SER A 232 19.46 -6.70 -5.77
CA SER A 232 19.82 -5.64 -6.73
C SER A 232 18.90 -4.41 -6.61
N ALA A 233 17.59 -4.63 -6.41
CA ALA A 233 16.64 -3.56 -6.16
C ALA A 233 16.95 -2.77 -4.88
N VAL A 234 17.32 -3.46 -3.79
CA VAL A 234 17.80 -2.82 -2.56
C VAL A 234 19.01 -1.93 -2.82
N HIS A 235 20.03 -2.43 -3.53
CA HIS A 235 21.22 -1.61 -3.85
C HIS A 235 20.87 -0.37 -4.69
N ARG A 236 19.95 -0.48 -5.64
CA ARG A 236 19.48 0.68 -6.43
C ARG A 236 18.77 1.73 -5.56
N ILE A 237 18.00 1.28 -4.58
CA ILE A 237 17.32 2.16 -3.61
C ILE A 237 18.33 2.87 -2.70
N GLU A 238 19.37 2.16 -2.23
CA GLU A 238 20.46 2.74 -1.44
C GLU A 238 21.20 3.83 -2.24
N GLN A 239 21.63 3.52 -3.47
CA GLN A 239 22.29 4.47 -4.36
C GLN A 239 21.42 5.70 -4.65
N TYR A 240 20.12 5.49 -4.87
CA TYR A 240 19.19 6.60 -5.06
C TYR A 240 19.08 7.47 -3.82
N SER A 241 19.01 6.86 -2.63
CA SER A 241 18.95 7.60 -1.37
C SER A 241 20.20 8.47 -1.15
N GLU A 242 21.39 7.94 -1.40
CA GLU A 242 22.67 8.69 -1.30
C GLU A 242 22.73 9.87 -2.27
N ARG A 243 22.31 9.64 -3.52
CA ARG A 243 22.20 10.70 -4.53
C ARG A 243 21.17 11.75 -4.14
N ALA A 244 20.01 11.34 -3.62
CA ALA A 244 18.94 12.24 -3.25
C ALA A 244 19.37 13.16 -2.09
N VAL A 245 20.13 12.65 -1.12
CA VAL A 245 20.75 13.47 -0.06
C VAL A 245 21.70 14.52 -0.66
N SER A 246 22.50 14.14 -1.65
CA SER A 246 23.44 15.04 -2.31
C SER A 246 22.76 16.10 -3.20
N ALA A 247 21.63 15.77 -3.82
CA ALA A 247 20.88 16.63 -4.72
C ALA A 247 19.95 17.65 -3.99
N GLY A 248 19.68 17.43 -2.70
CA GLY A 248 18.92 18.35 -1.85
C GLY A 248 17.41 18.06 -1.76
N SER A 249 16.74 18.81 -0.89
CA SER A 249 15.35 18.52 -0.45
C SER A 249 14.33 18.46 -1.60
N GLU A 250 14.55 19.24 -2.63
CA GLU A 250 13.61 19.33 -3.74
C GLU A 250 13.62 18.09 -4.63
N PHE A 251 14.81 17.56 -4.94
CA PHE A 251 14.97 16.28 -5.63
C PHE A 251 14.33 15.14 -4.83
N GLN A 252 14.59 15.12 -3.52
CA GLN A 252 14.04 14.12 -2.61
C GLN A 252 12.51 14.12 -2.62
N GLN A 253 11.88 15.30 -2.53
CA GLN A 253 10.42 15.42 -2.50
C GLN A 253 9.78 15.03 -3.84
N ALA A 254 10.37 15.45 -4.97
CA ALA A 254 9.87 15.12 -6.30
C ALA A 254 9.85 13.60 -6.55
N GLY A 255 10.88 12.89 -6.12
CA GLY A 255 10.99 11.44 -6.27
C GLY A 255 10.37 10.60 -5.15
N ALA A 256 9.87 11.22 -4.08
CA ALA A 256 9.44 10.53 -2.86
C ALA A 256 8.41 9.42 -3.11
N ARG A 257 7.49 9.63 -4.05
CA ARG A 257 6.46 8.63 -4.38
C ARG A 257 7.03 7.41 -5.11
N GLY A 258 7.89 7.62 -6.10
CA GLY A 258 8.59 6.53 -6.80
C GLY A 258 9.47 5.74 -5.83
N PHE A 259 10.17 6.45 -4.95
CA PHE A 259 10.96 5.85 -3.88
C PHE A 259 10.12 4.98 -2.92
N ALA A 260 9.01 5.50 -2.40
CA ALA A 260 8.14 4.74 -1.50
C ALA A 260 7.53 3.50 -2.17
N PHE A 261 7.20 3.59 -3.46
CA PHE A 261 6.73 2.45 -4.26
C PHE A 261 7.85 1.43 -4.51
N ALA A 262 9.10 1.88 -4.71
CA ALA A 262 10.25 1.00 -4.84
C ALA A 262 10.50 0.19 -3.55
N ILE A 263 10.40 0.83 -2.38
CA ILE A 263 10.45 0.15 -1.08
C ILE A 263 9.33 -0.89 -0.99
N ALA A 264 8.07 -0.50 -1.26
CA ALA A 264 6.92 -1.40 -1.16
C ALA A 264 7.07 -2.65 -2.06
N ARG A 265 7.47 -2.45 -3.33
CA ARG A 265 7.64 -3.54 -4.30
C ARG A 265 8.80 -4.47 -3.94
N THR A 266 9.90 -3.90 -3.45
CA THR A 266 11.09 -4.65 -3.04
C THR A 266 10.82 -5.44 -1.74
N GLU A 267 10.14 -4.84 -0.77
CA GLU A 267 9.70 -5.50 0.45
C GLU A 267 8.71 -6.64 0.14
N ALA A 268 7.73 -6.39 -0.74
CA ALA A 268 6.81 -7.43 -1.19
C ALA A 268 7.52 -8.57 -1.94
N ALA A 269 8.55 -8.27 -2.72
CA ALA A 269 9.38 -9.28 -3.38
C ALA A 269 10.08 -10.17 -2.34
N ALA A 270 10.70 -9.55 -1.32
CA ALA A 270 11.37 -10.28 -0.24
C ALA A 270 10.40 -11.19 0.51
N LEU A 271 9.22 -10.69 0.86
CA LEU A 271 8.18 -11.45 1.55
C LEU A 271 7.63 -12.61 0.69
N LEU A 272 7.43 -12.40 -0.62
CA LEU A 272 7.00 -13.46 -1.53
C LEU A 272 8.05 -14.57 -1.66
N ILE A 273 9.33 -14.20 -1.74
CA ILE A 273 10.45 -15.16 -1.79
C ILE A 273 10.51 -15.94 -0.48
N GLU A 274 10.44 -15.27 0.67
CA GLU A 274 10.43 -15.89 2.00
C GLU A 274 9.28 -16.87 2.15
N HIS A 275 8.07 -16.46 1.78
CA HIS A 275 6.89 -17.32 1.80
C HIS A 275 7.06 -18.55 0.89
N ALA A 276 7.55 -18.36 -0.34
CA ALA A 276 7.81 -19.44 -1.28
C ALA A 276 8.91 -20.40 -0.78
N ASN A 277 9.93 -19.87 -0.10
CA ASN A 277 11.01 -20.66 0.49
C ASN A 277 10.53 -21.50 1.68
N ALA A 278 9.57 -20.97 2.46
CA ALA A 278 8.97 -21.67 3.59
C ALA A 278 7.97 -22.76 3.17
N GLN A 279 7.11 -22.48 2.19
CA GLN A 279 6.07 -23.43 1.74
C GLN A 279 6.59 -24.45 0.72
N GLY A 280 7.47 -24.03 -0.19
CA GLY A 280 7.99 -24.87 -1.28
C GLY A 280 6.97 -25.23 -2.36
N ASP A 281 5.73 -24.73 -2.30
CA ASP A 281 4.69 -25.06 -3.28
C ASP A 281 4.85 -24.28 -4.59
N GLN A 282 4.36 -24.87 -5.68
CA GLN A 282 4.52 -24.34 -7.02
C GLN A 282 3.84 -22.97 -7.21
N VAL A 283 2.74 -22.70 -6.51
CA VAL A 283 2.00 -21.44 -6.64
C VAL A 283 2.76 -20.31 -5.95
N ALA A 284 3.30 -20.54 -4.77
CA ALA A 284 4.13 -19.57 -4.06
C ALA A 284 5.41 -19.25 -4.85
N VAL A 285 6.09 -20.27 -5.38
CA VAL A 285 7.28 -20.08 -6.23
C VAL A 285 6.94 -19.31 -7.51
N THR A 286 5.80 -19.60 -8.15
CA THR A 286 5.34 -18.88 -9.34
C THR A 286 5.04 -17.42 -9.03
N ALA A 287 4.40 -17.13 -7.90
CA ALA A 287 4.11 -15.76 -7.48
C ALA A 287 5.40 -14.96 -7.25
N ALA A 288 6.37 -15.52 -6.52
CA ALA A 288 7.67 -14.87 -6.31
C ALA A 288 8.39 -14.60 -7.64
N ARG A 289 8.44 -15.58 -8.54
CA ARG A 289 9.07 -15.44 -9.87
C ARG A 289 8.42 -14.37 -10.72
N ARG A 290 7.09 -14.38 -10.85
CA ARG A 290 6.35 -13.39 -11.65
C ARG A 290 6.50 -11.99 -11.06
N TRP A 291 6.46 -11.85 -9.73
CA TRP A 291 6.68 -10.56 -9.08
C TRP A 291 8.07 -10.00 -9.33
N CYS A 292 9.12 -10.80 -9.10
CA CYS A 292 10.51 -10.37 -9.29
C CYS A 292 10.88 -10.13 -10.75
N ALA A 293 10.09 -10.62 -11.71
CA ALA A 293 10.26 -10.31 -13.13
C ALA A 293 9.79 -8.88 -13.49
N ARG A 294 8.97 -8.24 -12.65
CA ARG A 294 8.48 -6.87 -12.85
C ARG A 294 9.56 -5.83 -12.51
N GLU A 295 9.31 -4.60 -12.92
CA GLU A 295 10.11 -3.46 -12.48
C GLU A 295 9.84 -3.14 -10.99
N LEU A 296 10.78 -3.54 -10.13
CA LEU A 296 10.68 -3.33 -8.68
C LEU A 296 10.98 -1.88 -8.27
N VAL A 297 11.78 -1.15 -9.05
CA VAL A 297 12.38 0.14 -8.65
C VAL A 297 12.04 1.23 -9.68
N PRO A 298 10.78 1.74 -9.67
CA PRO A 298 10.32 2.80 -10.58
C PRO A 298 10.74 4.18 -10.03
N LEU A 299 12.06 4.44 -9.99
CA LEU A 299 12.59 5.70 -9.45
C LEU A 299 12.52 6.82 -10.50
N THR A 300 12.19 8.02 -10.02
CA THR A 300 12.21 9.24 -10.84
C THR A 300 13.55 9.94 -10.67
N GLU A 301 14.27 10.12 -11.77
CA GLU A 301 15.47 10.94 -11.85
C GLU A 301 15.04 12.41 -11.99
N ALA A 302 14.73 13.05 -10.87
CA ALA A 302 14.19 14.41 -10.84
C ALA A 302 15.28 15.48 -10.95
N ASP A 303 16.12 15.39 -11.98
CA ASP A 303 17.15 16.39 -12.25
C ASP A 303 16.57 17.75 -12.69
N ALA A 304 17.46 18.72 -12.93
CA ALA A 304 17.05 20.08 -13.27
C ALA A 304 16.25 20.15 -14.58
N GLU A 305 16.54 19.28 -15.55
CA GLU A 305 15.86 19.22 -16.84
C GLU A 305 14.46 18.63 -16.68
N TYR A 306 14.35 17.46 -16.03
CA TYR A 306 13.07 16.82 -15.69
C TYR A 306 12.13 17.78 -14.96
N ARG A 307 12.68 18.61 -14.08
CA ARG A 307 11.92 19.61 -13.35
C ARG A 307 11.43 20.75 -14.24
N ALA A 308 12.31 21.30 -15.09
CA ALA A 308 11.91 22.35 -16.02
C ALA A 308 10.74 21.86 -16.89
N ASP A 309 10.81 20.61 -17.36
CA ASP A 309 9.74 19.95 -18.10
C ASP A 309 8.47 19.79 -17.26
N THR A 310 8.59 19.35 -16.00
CA THR A 310 7.43 19.21 -15.09
C THR A 310 6.71 20.54 -14.89
N ILE A 311 7.45 21.63 -14.65
CA ILE A 311 6.88 22.97 -14.48
C ILE A 311 6.23 23.45 -15.79
N ALA A 312 6.84 23.17 -16.94
CA ALA A 312 6.27 23.50 -18.24
C ALA A 312 4.96 22.75 -18.51
N LEU A 313 4.87 21.48 -18.10
CA LEU A 313 3.64 20.69 -18.19
C LEU A 313 2.51 21.24 -17.31
N GLU A 314 2.81 21.72 -16.11
CA GLU A 314 1.81 22.30 -15.19
C GLU A 314 1.33 23.68 -15.63
N ASN A 315 2.25 24.53 -16.11
CA ASN A 315 1.92 25.90 -16.48
C ASN A 315 1.36 26.03 -17.91
N GLY A 316 1.43 24.96 -18.71
CA GLY A 316 1.08 24.96 -20.12
C GLY A 316 2.11 25.74 -20.93
N GLY A 317 2.67 25.14 -21.98
CA GLY A 317 3.43 25.91 -22.96
C GLY A 317 2.53 27.02 -23.52
N ALA A 318 2.92 28.27 -23.29
CA ALA A 318 2.43 29.41 -24.06
C ALA A 318 3.10 29.41 -25.44
#